data_AF-A0A0L0SYR2-F1
#
_entry.id   AF-A0A0L0SYR2-F1
#
_cell.length_a   1.000
_cell.length_b   1.000
_cell.length_c   1.000
_cell.angle_alpha   90.00
_cell.angle_beta   90.00
_cell.angle_gamma   90.00
#
_symmetry.space_group_name_H-M   'P 1'
#
loop_
_entity.id
_entity.type
_entity.pdbx_description
1 polymer ?
#
loop_
_entity_poly.entity_id
_entity_poly.type
_entity_poly.pdbx_seq_one_letter_code
_entity_poly.pdbx_strand_id
1 'polypeptide(L)'
;MWTELRSQILRLPHDDLARFPTVALNCAANVPEGKPVSPYFYNLIAEITDLRHAFRVVSLSDVSYAPASSTLQNNLAAAVIPLDQFLGLLPRLIQGIGLRSLRWVTKLSSGSDPEGLEHDTVMAGLAFALARSGRLSDSELASIDANAIVRLFGALHYSRQTGMEAANDLLTRAILALNEQVLAARNPTMPNHIMNILRDSAAPGVHTFAETLIFLINRADDLLTQVMVLKAIYIILATNAPLFFTNDLRVLLDVVLRRVLTLELQDVGLRQAFLRVLRLLYPTVAPYKAREVMQMAHHIQCAEALGIDPDSVRIACDIASSVELTASAS
;
A
#
# COMPACT_ATOMS: atom_id res chain seq x y z
N MET A 1 28.45 -1.66 -22.35
CA MET A 1 27.18 -0.94 -22.18
C MET A 1 26.89 -0.63 -20.70
N TRP A 2 26.77 -1.61 -19.80
CA TRP A 2 26.56 -1.36 -18.36
C TRP A 2 27.77 -0.73 -17.64
N THR A 3 29.00 -1.07 -18.06
CA THR A 3 30.25 -0.45 -17.58
C THR A 3 30.39 1.01 -18.01
N GLU A 4 29.90 1.35 -19.20
CA GLU A 4 29.87 2.70 -19.74
C GLU A 4 28.82 3.54 -19.00
N LEU A 5 27.62 2.98 -18.78
CA LEU A 5 26.53 3.61 -18.03
C LEU A 5 26.89 3.85 -16.56
N ARG A 6 27.54 2.89 -15.90
CA ARG A 6 28.06 3.04 -14.53
C ARG A 6 29.13 4.13 -14.44
N SER A 7 30.03 4.24 -15.42
CA SER A 7 31.05 5.29 -15.44
C SER A 7 30.48 6.68 -15.68
N GLN A 8 29.37 6.77 -16.43
CA GLN A 8 28.68 8.02 -16.70
C GLN A 8 27.82 8.45 -15.50
N ILE A 9 27.12 7.52 -14.83
CA ILE A 9 26.34 7.78 -13.60
C ILE A 9 27.23 8.25 -12.44
N LEU A 10 28.43 7.67 -12.29
CA LEU A 10 29.39 8.03 -11.23
C LEU A 10 30.16 9.34 -11.50
N ARG A 11 30.03 9.92 -12.70
CA ARG A 11 30.64 11.21 -13.08
C ARG A 11 29.65 12.37 -13.07
N LEU A 12 28.37 12.12 -12.81
CA LEU A 12 27.34 13.16 -12.72
C LEU A 12 27.46 13.86 -11.36
N PRO A 13 27.52 15.21 -11.31
CA PRO A 13 27.43 15.96 -10.07
C PRO A 13 26.13 15.66 -9.34
N HIS A 14 26.13 15.78 -8.01
CA HIS A 14 24.99 15.46 -7.12
C HIS A 14 23.65 16.09 -7.53
N ASP A 15 23.68 17.17 -8.33
CA ASP A 15 22.50 17.90 -8.83
C ASP A 15 21.87 17.31 -10.11
N ASP A 16 22.54 16.39 -10.82
CA ASP A 16 22.05 15.78 -12.07
C ASP A 16 21.18 14.50 -11.85
N LEU A 17 20.95 14.11 -10.58
CA LEU A 17 19.96 13.09 -10.19
C LEU A 17 18.52 13.42 -10.66
N ALA A 18 18.26 14.66 -11.09
CA ALA A 18 17.01 15.09 -11.70
C ALA A 18 16.71 14.45 -13.09
N ARG A 19 17.68 13.78 -13.73
CA ARG A 19 17.51 13.12 -15.05
C ARG A 19 17.13 11.64 -14.97
N PHE A 20 16.92 11.11 -13.76
CA PHE A 20 16.74 9.68 -13.49
C PHE A 20 15.51 8.99 -14.13
N PRO A 21 14.35 9.63 -14.33
CA PRO A 21 13.17 8.87 -14.74
C PRO A 21 13.29 8.34 -16.18
N THR A 22 14.03 9.00 -17.07
CA THR A 22 14.33 8.49 -18.43
C THR A 22 15.28 7.28 -18.44
N VAL A 23 16.20 7.20 -17.46
CA VAL A 23 17.14 6.07 -17.31
C VAL A 23 16.44 4.87 -16.68
N ALA A 24 15.57 5.10 -15.69
CA ALA A 24 14.71 4.07 -15.11
C ALA A 24 13.70 3.51 -16.14
N LEU A 25 13.13 4.37 -16.99
CA LEU A 25 12.25 3.99 -18.12
C LEU A 25 12.96 3.07 -19.13
N ASN A 26 14.21 3.39 -19.51
CA ASN A 26 14.98 2.56 -20.45
C ASN A 26 15.48 1.25 -19.82
N CYS A 27 15.73 1.22 -18.51
CA CYS A 27 16.05 0.00 -17.81
C CYS A 27 14.81 -0.92 -17.72
N ALA A 28 13.67 -0.43 -17.22
CA ALA A 28 12.45 -1.22 -17.09
C ALA A 28 11.94 -1.78 -18.44
N ALA A 29 12.20 -1.08 -19.55
CA ALA A 29 11.80 -1.49 -20.89
C ALA A 29 12.75 -2.50 -21.56
N ASN A 30 14.04 -2.60 -21.16
CA ASN A 30 15.06 -3.34 -21.94
C ASN A 30 16.16 -4.07 -21.12
N VAL A 31 15.94 -4.47 -19.87
CA VAL A 31 16.97 -5.24 -19.10
C VAL A 31 17.14 -6.67 -19.67
N PRO A 32 18.34 -7.07 -20.15
CA PRO A 32 18.65 -8.47 -20.44
C PRO A 32 18.85 -9.25 -19.12
N GLU A 33 18.41 -10.50 -19.10
CA GLU A 33 18.49 -11.37 -17.91
C GLU A 33 19.92 -11.50 -17.33
N GLY A 34 20.04 -11.35 -16.00
CA GLY A 34 21.21 -11.79 -15.22
C GLY A 34 22.34 -10.77 -14.97
N LYS A 35 22.04 -9.50 -14.61
CA LYS A 35 23.07 -8.53 -14.18
C LYS A 35 22.66 -7.68 -12.96
N PRO A 36 23.63 -7.28 -12.11
CA PRO A 36 23.34 -6.60 -10.85
C PRO A 36 22.80 -5.19 -11.03
N VAL A 37 21.81 -4.86 -10.21
CA VAL A 37 21.28 -3.51 -10.03
C VAL A 37 22.06 -2.80 -8.91
N SER A 38 22.41 -1.54 -9.12
CA SER A 38 23.33 -0.78 -8.26
C SER A 38 22.73 -0.49 -6.86
N PRO A 39 23.54 -0.53 -5.77
CA PRO A 39 23.16 -0.08 -4.42
C PRO A 39 22.52 1.33 -4.35
N TYR A 40 22.89 2.21 -5.28
CA TYR A 40 22.34 3.57 -5.37
C TYR A 40 20.85 3.60 -5.74
N PHE A 41 20.37 2.60 -6.48
CA PHE A 41 18.97 2.49 -6.87
C PHE A 41 18.09 2.09 -5.67
N TYR A 42 18.61 1.25 -4.77
CA TYR A 42 17.95 0.89 -3.52
C TYR A 42 17.82 2.08 -2.57
N ASN A 43 18.87 2.90 -2.45
CA ASN A 43 18.83 4.12 -1.62
C ASN A 43 17.83 5.15 -2.16
N LEU A 44 17.74 5.31 -3.49
CA LEU A 44 16.79 6.23 -4.12
C LEU A 44 15.33 5.75 -3.99
N ILE A 45 15.09 4.44 -4.08
CA ILE A 45 13.77 3.85 -3.81
C ILE A 45 13.40 4.02 -2.34
N ALA A 46 14.36 3.83 -1.42
CA ALA A 46 14.18 4.08 0.00
C ALA A 46 13.85 5.56 0.29
N GLU A 47 14.45 6.51 -0.43
CA GLU A 47 14.11 7.94 -0.35
C GLU A 47 12.72 8.27 -0.92
N ILE A 48 12.26 7.54 -1.95
CA ILE A 48 10.92 7.69 -2.54
C ILE A 48 9.83 7.06 -1.63
N THR A 49 10.14 5.95 -0.95
CA THR A 49 9.22 5.32 -0.01
C THR A 49 9.17 6.03 1.34
N ASP A 50 10.28 6.60 1.80
CA ASP A 50 10.41 7.37 3.05
C ASP A 50 10.08 8.87 2.83
N LEU A 51 8.79 9.16 2.59
CA LEU A 51 8.25 10.51 2.36
C LEU A 51 8.27 11.43 3.61
N ARG A 52 9.40 11.57 4.29
CA ARG A 52 9.60 12.67 5.25
C ARG A 52 10.35 13.87 4.64
N HIS A 53 10.98 13.73 3.46
CA HIS A 53 11.83 14.78 2.89
C HIS A 53 11.64 15.08 1.38
N ALA A 54 10.96 14.24 0.59
CA ALA A 54 10.99 14.35 -0.88
C ALA A 54 10.06 15.41 -1.52
N PHE A 55 9.14 16.01 -0.76
CA PHE A 55 8.25 17.06 -1.28
C PHE A 55 8.37 18.36 -0.47
N ARG A 56 9.51 19.03 -0.57
CA ARG A 56 9.43 20.48 -0.80
C ARG A 56 8.89 20.64 -2.22
N VAL A 57 7.57 20.67 -2.34
CA VAL A 57 6.90 21.24 -3.51
C VAL A 57 7.42 22.67 -3.59
N VAL A 58 8.39 22.91 -4.46
CA VAL A 58 8.74 24.27 -4.85
C VAL A 58 7.49 24.76 -5.58
N SER A 59 6.72 25.60 -4.91
CA SER A 59 5.63 26.32 -5.56
C SER A 59 6.27 27.10 -6.70
N LEU A 60 5.67 27.12 -7.89
CA LEU A 60 6.17 27.90 -9.03
C LEU A 60 6.35 29.40 -8.69
N SER A 61 5.81 29.87 -7.57
CA SER A 61 6.06 31.20 -6.99
C SER A 61 7.44 31.41 -6.36
N ASP A 62 8.14 30.33 -5.97
CA ASP A 62 9.44 30.40 -5.29
C ASP A 62 10.61 30.56 -6.27
N VAL A 63 10.34 30.49 -7.58
CA VAL A 63 11.30 30.84 -8.64
C VAL A 63 11.14 32.32 -8.97
N SER A 64 11.50 33.20 -8.04
CA SER A 64 11.57 34.64 -8.32
C SER A 64 13.01 35.16 -8.15
N TYR A 65 13.53 35.69 -9.26
CA TYR A 65 14.72 36.53 -9.41
C TYR A 65 16.08 35.95 -8.95
N ALA A 66 16.69 35.15 -9.83
CA ALA A 66 18.16 35.09 -9.93
C ALA A 66 18.56 35.37 -11.39
N PRO A 67 19.55 36.24 -11.64
CA PRO A 67 19.89 36.65 -13.00
C PRO A 67 20.49 35.48 -13.78
N ALA A 68 20.11 35.41 -15.05
CA ALA A 68 20.42 34.33 -15.97
C ALA A 68 21.93 34.13 -16.17
N SER A 69 22.49 33.09 -15.55
CA SER A 69 23.74 32.48 -16.00
C SER A 69 23.85 31.03 -15.52
N SER A 70 23.33 30.10 -16.30
CA SER A 70 23.98 28.80 -16.55
C SER A 70 23.09 27.93 -17.44
N THR A 71 23.73 27.27 -18.40
CA THR A 71 23.20 26.19 -19.24
C THR A 71 22.57 25.02 -18.46
N LEU A 72 22.66 25.00 -17.13
CA LEU A 72 22.05 24.00 -16.25
C LEU A 72 20.52 24.14 -16.16
N GLN A 73 19.98 25.36 -16.04
CA GLN A 73 18.52 25.57 -15.87
C GLN A 73 17.73 25.17 -17.12
N ASN A 74 18.30 25.39 -18.32
CA ASN A 74 17.69 24.96 -19.57
C ASN A 74 17.64 23.43 -19.73
N ASN A 75 18.54 22.69 -19.07
CA ASN A 75 18.57 21.22 -19.12
C ASN A 75 17.72 20.57 -18.03
N LEU A 76 17.55 21.21 -16.87
CA LEU A 76 16.64 20.74 -15.82
C LEU A 76 15.18 20.82 -16.27
N ALA A 77 14.77 21.88 -16.96
CA ALA A 77 13.43 22.01 -17.54
C ALA A 77 13.13 20.97 -18.64
N ALA A 78 14.16 20.39 -19.27
CA ALA A 78 14.03 19.46 -20.40
C ALA A 78 13.90 17.97 -19.99
N ALA A 79 14.14 17.63 -18.71
CA ALA A 79 14.12 16.24 -18.22
C ALA A 79 13.03 15.96 -17.16
N VAL A 80 12.19 16.95 -16.84
CA VAL A 80 11.02 16.76 -15.98
C VAL A 80 9.97 16.01 -16.79
N ILE A 81 9.85 14.70 -16.57
CA ILE A 81 8.72 13.94 -17.07
C ILE A 81 7.48 14.44 -16.31
N PRO A 82 6.46 14.95 -17.02
CA PRO A 82 5.21 15.34 -16.40
C PRO A 82 4.63 14.16 -15.60
N LEU A 83 4.10 14.45 -14.39
CA LEU A 83 3.61 13.42 -13.47
C LEU A 83 2.58 12.50 -14.14
N ASP A 84 1.74 13.02 -15.02
CA ASP A 84 0.79 12.26 -15.85
C ASP A 84 1.46 11.22 -16.75
N GLN A 85 2.57 11.55 -17.41
CA GLN A 85 3.32 10.60 -18.23
C GLN A 85 3.98 9.51 -17.38
N PHE A 86 4.42 9.87 -16.17
CA PHE A 86 5.02 8.92 -15.23
C PHE A 86 3.96 8.00 -14.60
N LEU A 87 2.78 8.53 -14.29
CA LEU A 87 1.62 7.76 -13.82
C LEU A 87 1.14 6.76 -14.86
N GLY A 88 1.15 7.12 -16.15
CA GLY A 88 0.77 6.21 -17.25
C GLY A 88 1.66 4.96 -17.39
N LEU A 89 2.78 4.88 -16.65
CA LEU A 89 3.60 3.66 -16.56
C LEU A 89 3.06 2.64 -15.57
N LEU A 90 2.23 3.05 -14.62
CA LEU A 90 1.74 2.18 -13.54
C LEU A 90 1.04 0.93 -14.09
N PRO A 91 0.15 0.98 -15.11
CA PRO A 91 -0.44 -0.24 -15.65
C PRO A 91 0.58 -1.25 -16.19
N ARG A 92 1.60 -0.76 -16.92
CA ARG A 92 2.68 -1.59 -17.46
C ARG A 92 3.54 -2.18 -16.35
N LEU A 93 3.79 -1.40 -15.30
CA LEU A 93 4.54 -1.82 -14.13
C LEU A 93 3.83 -2.97 -13.40
N ILE A 94 2.52 -2.84 -13.17
CA ILE A 94 1.69 -3.90 -12.56
C ILE A 94 1.71 -5.17 -13.40
N GLN A 95 1.53 -5.06 -14.71
CA GLN A 95 1.58 -6.20 -15.61
C GLN A 95 2.96 -6.88 -15.58
N GLY A 96 4.04 -6.09 -15.59
CA GLY A 96 5.41 -6.57 -15.58
C GLY A 96 5.79 -7.31 -14.28
N ILE A 97 5.41 -6.77 -13.12
CA ILE A 97 5.63 -7.43 -11.82
C ILE A 97 4.97 -8.81 -11.81
N GLY A 98 3.71 -8.89 -12.23
CA GLY A 98 2.97 -10.14 -12.24
C GLY A 98 3.53 -11.21 -13.21
N LEU A 99 4.09 -10.80 -14.34
CA LEU A 99 4.72 -11.74 -15.28
C LEU A 99 6.08 -12.23 -14.80
N ARG A 100 6.87 -11.35 -14.15
CA ARG A 100 8.20 -11.71 -13.64
C ARG A 100 8.13 -12.56 -12.39
N SER A 101 7.11 -12.39 -11.55
CA SER A 101 6.95 -13.15 -10.31
C SER A 101 6.80 -14.66 -10.51
N LEU A 102 6.28 -15.10 -11.67
CA LEU A 102 6.23 -16.52 -12.05
C LEU A 102 7.63 -17.17 -12.06
N ARG A 103 8.69 -16.38 -12.27
CA ARG A 103 10.07 -16.86 -12.30
C ARG A 103 10.64 -17.08 -10.90
N TRP A 104 10.06 -16.46 -9.87
CA TRP A 104 10.57 -16.55 -8.50
C TRP A 104 10.62 -17.99 -8.01
N VAL A 105 9.58 -18.79 -8.25
CA VAL A 105 9.54 -20.21 -7.87
C VAL A 105 10.70 -21.00 -8.47
N THR A 106 10.94 -20.83 -9.77
CA THR A 106 11.97 -21.58 -10.51
C THR A 106 13.40 -21.14 -10.18
N LYS A 107 13.61 -19.84 -9.95
CA LYS A 107 14.94 -19.25 -9.77
C LYS A 107 15.40 -19.28 -8.31
N LEU A 108 14.48 -19.18 -7.34
CA LEU A 108 14.82 -19.37 -5.92
C LEU A 108 15.17 -20.81 -5.60
N SER A 109 14.44 -21.78 -6.17
CA SER A 109 14.75 -23.21 -5.98
C SER A 109 16.13 -23.60 -6.50
N SER A 110 16.69 -22.82 -7.43
CA SER A 110 18.02 -23.02 -8.00
C SER A 110 19.09 -22.07 -7.43
N GLY A 111 18.73 -21.15 -6.53
CA GLY A 111 19.65 -20.16 -5.95
C GLY A 111 20.33 -19.25 -6.96
N SER A 112 19.75 -19.08 -8.15
CA SER A 112 20.47 -18.64 -9.35
C SER A 112 20.36 -17.15 -9.69
N ASP A 113 19.49 -16.38 -9.01
CA ASP A 113 19.19 -14.99 -9.40
C ASP A 113 18.74 -14.09 -8.23
N PRO A 114 19.60 -13.82 -7.24
CA PRO A 114 19.26 -12.92 -6.14
C PRO A 114 19.00 -11.47 -6.61
N GLU A 115 19.68 -11.01 -7.65
CA GLU A 115 19.59 -9.64 -8.18
C GLU A 115 18.23 -9.35 -8.83
N GLY A 116 17.62 -10.33 -9.51
CA GLY A 116 16.28 -10.20 -10.07
C GLY A 116 15.19 -10.00 -9.00
N LEU A 117 15.35 -10.63 -7.82
CA LEU A 117 14.42 -10.51 -6.68
C LEU A 117 14.42 -9.11 -6.08
N GLU A 118 15.62 -8.57 -6.02
CA GLU A 118 15.97 -7.28 -5.46
C GLU A 118 15.41 -6.16 -6.39
N HIS A 119 15.56 -6.34 -7.71
CA HIS A 119 14.88 -5.52 -8.73
C HIS A 119 13.35 -5.55 -8.62
N ASP A 120 12.75 -6.72 -8.39
CA ASP A 120 11.29 -6.81 -8.32
C ASP A 120 10.70 -6.20 -7.05
N THR A 121 11.43 -6.24 -5.94
CA THR A 121 11.09 -5.51 -4.70
C THR A 121 11.02 -4.01 -4.97
N VAL A 122 12.01 -3.48 -5.68
CA VAL A 122 12.03 -2.08 -6.14
C VAL A 122 10.81 -1.78 -7.02
N MET A 123 10.49 -2.66 -7.97
CA MET A 123 9.36 -2.43 -8.88
C MET A 123 8.03 -2.38 -8.12
N ALA A 124 7.84 -3.21 -7.08
CA ALA A 124 6.69 -3.12 -6.18
C ALA A 124 6.65 -1.79 -5.43
N GLY A 125 7.80 -1.31 -4.92
CA GLY A 125 7.92 0.00 -4.27
C GLY A 125 7.57 1.16 -5.20
N LEU A 126 8.05 1.12 -6.45
CA LEU A 126 7.70 2.11 -7.45
C LEU A 126 6.20 2.08 -7.79
N ALA A 127 5.60 0.90 -7.89
CA ALA A 127 4.16 0.75 -8.16
C ALA A 127 3.33 1.39 -7.04
N PHE A 128 3.69 1.12 -5.78
CA PHE A 128 3.06 1.77 -4.64
C PHE A 128 3.23 3.29 -4.67
N ALA A 129 4.45 3.79 -4.90
CA ALA A 129 4.73 5.22 -4.95
C ALA A 129 3.92 5.92 -6.04
N LEU A 130 3.87 5.35 -7.25
CA LEU A 130 3.07 5.87 -8.37
C LEU A 130 1.57 5.87 -8.05
N ALA A 131 1.05 4.74 -7.57
CA ALA A 131 -0.36 4.60 -7.23
C ALA A 131 -0.80 5.57 -6.11
N ARG A 132 0.13 6.03 -5.27
CA ARG A 132 -0.13 7.04 -4.24
C ARG A 132 0.00 8.48 -4.76
N SER A 133 0.88 8.74 -5.71
CA SER A 133 1.32 10.10 -6.08
C SER A 133 0.35 10.85 -6.98
N GLY A 134 -0.56 10.16 -7.66
CA GLY A 134 -1.57 10.82 -8.47
C GLY A 134 -2.64 9.86 -8.97
N ARG A 135 -3.65 10.40 -9.66
CA ARG A 135 -4.78 9.62 -10.14
C ARG A 135 -4.56 9.15 -11.58
N LEU A 136 -4.76 7.87 -11.81
CA LEU A 136 -4.86 7.33 -13.16
C LEU A 136 -6.15 7.81 -13.84
N SER A 137 -6.09 8.00 -15.16
CA SER A 137 -7.29 8.16 -15.97
C SER A 137 -8.14 6.89 -15.98
N ASP A 138 -9.43 7.02 -16.30
CA ASP A 138 -10.32 5.85 -16.39
C ASP A 138 -9.83 4.85 -17.45
N SER A 139 -9.20 5.32 -18.54
CA SER A 139 -8.59 4.45 -19.56
C SER A 139 -7.37 3.69 -19.06
N GLU A 140 -6.52 4.33 -18.25
CA GLU A 140 -5.35 3.67 -17.66
C GLU A 140 -5.77 2.66 -16.61
N LEU A 141 -6.76 2.99 -15.77
CA LEU A 141 -7.33 2.03 -14.80
C LEU A 141 -7.97 0.84 -15.52
N ALA A 142 -8.75 1.08 -16.58
CA ALA A 142 -9.36 0.02 -17.37
C ALA A 142 -8.34 -0.90 -18.06
N SER A 143 -7.12 -0.42 -18.30
CA SER A 143 -6.03 -1.24 -18.86
C SER A 143 -5.44 -2.24 -17.85
N ILE A 144 -5.68 -2.05 -16.54
CA ILE A 144 -5.32 -3.00 -15.49
C ILE A 144 -6.43 -4.05 -15.38
N ASP A 145 -6.35 -5.06 -16.24
CA ASP A 145 -7.35 -6.11 -16.35
C ASP A 145 -7.34 -7.10 -15.16
N ALA A 146 -8.37 -7.94 -15.09
CA ALA A 146 -8.49 -8.98 -14.07
C ALA A 146 -7.25 -9.89 -14.02
N ASN A 147 -6.69 -10.25 -15.18
CA ASN A 147 -5.51 -11.11 -15.26
C ASN A 147 -4.26 -10.45 -14.65
N ALA A 148 -4.09 -9.13 -14.82
CA ALA A 148 -3.01 -8.38 -14.19
C ALA A 148 -3.13 -8.42 -12.66
N ILE A 149 -4.34 -8.26 -12.12
CA ILE A 149 -4.55 -8.37 -10.67
C ILE A 149 -4.33 -9.80 -10.18
N VAL A 150 -4.80 -10.84 -10.89
CA VAL A 150 -4.50 -12.24 -10.53
C VAL A 150 -2.99 -12.49 -10.48
N ARG A 151 -2.25 -12.01 -11.48
CA ARG A 151 -0.78 -12.15 -11.48
C ARG A 151 -0.11 -11.36 -10.36
N LEU A 152 -0.66 -10.20 -9.97
CA LEU A 152 -0.17 -9.41 -8.85
C LEU A 152 -0.37 -10.12 -7.50
N PHE A 153 -1.53 -10.74 -7.30
CA PHE A 153 -1.80 -11.61 -6.15
C PHE A 153 -0.94 -12.89 -6.17
N GLY A 154 -0.69 -13.45 -7.35
CA GLY A 154 0.30 -14.52 -7.53
C GLY A 154 1.71 -14.08 -7.09
N ALA A 155 2.14 -12.87 -7.48
CA ALA A 155 3.40 -12.30 -7.02
C ALA A 155 3.44 -12.20 -5.49
N LEU A 156 2.36 -11.69 -4.88
CA LEU A 156 2.25 -11.62 -3.43
C LEU A 156 2.41 -13.00 -2.78
N HIS A 157 1.72 -14.02 -3.30
CA HIS A 157 1.84 -15.39 -2.82
C HIS A 157 3.28 -15.90 -2.89
N TYR A 158 3.94 -15.74 -4.04
CA TYR A 158 5.30 -16.24 -4.23
C TYR A 158 6.31 -15.51 -3.35
N SER A 159 6.20 -14.18 -3.19
CA SER A 159 7.09 -13.44 -2.27
C SER A 159 7.02 -13.96 -0.84
N ARG A 160 5.85 -14.43 -0.38
CA ARG A 160 5.70 -15.02 0.94
C ARG A 160 6.35 -16.39 1.03
N GLN A 161 6.11 -17.25 0.05
CA GLN A 161 6.70 -18.60 0.00
C GLN A 161 8.23 -18.58 -0.03
N THR A 162 8.81 -17.51 -0.59
CA THR A 162 10.24 -17.38 -0.82
C THR A 162 10.95 -16.55 0.26
N GLY A 163 10.21 -16.11 1.29
CA GLY A 163 10.76 -15.32 2.40
C GLY A 163 11.09 -13.86 2.04
N MET A 164 10.60 -13.34 0.92
CA MET A 164 10.81 -11.97 0.48
C MET A 164 9.85 -11.00 1.17
N GLU A 165 10.05 -10.77 2.46
CA GLU A 165 9.13 -9.97 3.29
C GLU A 165 8.99 -8.52 2.80
N ALA A 166 10.08 -7.88 2.38
CA ALA A 166 10.05 -6.50 1.87
C ALA A 166 9.21 -6.37 0.58
N ALA A 167 9.35 -7.32 -0.35
CA ALA A 167 8.53 -7.35 -1.54
C ALA A 167 7.06 -7.61 -1.20
N ASN A 168 6.79 -8.53 -0.27
CA ASN A 168 5.44 -8.85 0.17
C ASN A 168 4.71 -7.64 0.77
N ASP A 169 5.41 -6.87 1.63
CA ASP A 169 4.90 -5.62 2.21
C ASP A 169 4.59 -4.59 1.11
N LEU A 170 5.54 -4.33 0.22
CA LEU A 170 5.38 -3.35 -0.86
C LEU A 170 4.30 -3.75 -1.88
N LEU A 171 4.18 -5.04 -2.21
CA LEU A 171 3.11 -5.56 -3.08
C LEU A 171 1.74 -5.36 -2.42
N THR A 172 1.62 -5.64 -1.12
CA THR A 172 0.38 -5.43 -0.38
C THR A 172 -0.02 -3.96 -0.40
N ARG A 173 0.94 -3.05 -0.14
CA ARG A 173 0.71 -1.60 -0.22
C ARG A 173 0.34 -1.13 -1.62
N ALA A 174 0.98 -1.67 -2.66
CA ALA A 174 0.64 -1.37 -4.04
C ALA A 174 -0.79 -1.82 -4.40
N ILE A 175 -1.19 -3.04 -3.99
CA ILE A 175 -2.57 -3.54 -4.18
C ILE A 175 -3.57 -2.63 -3.47
N LEU A 176 -3.29 -2.24 -2.23
CA LEU A 176 -4.15 -1.31 -1.48
C LEU A 176 -4.27 0.05 -2.20
N ALA A 177 -3.17 0.60 -2.69
CA ALA A 177 -3.16 1.88 -3.40
C ALA A 177 -3.94 1.81 -4.70
N LEU A 178 -3.80 0.72 -5.46
CA LEU A 178 -4.61 0.47 -6.65
C LEU A 178 -6.09 0.34 -6.34
N ASN A 179 -6.46 -0.31 -5.23
CA ASN A 179 -7.86 -0.40 -4.83
C ASN A 179 -8.45 1.00 -4.55
N GLU A 180 -7.71 1.88 -3.88
CA GLU A 180 -8.14 3.28 -3.68
C GLU A 180 -8.30 4.03 -5.02
N GLN A 181 -7.43 3.78 -6.00
CA GLN A 181 -7.57 4.37 -7.34
C GLN A 181 -8.89 3.96 -8.01
N VAL A 182 -9.24 2.68 -7.92
CA VAL A 182 -10.51 2.16 -8.47
C VAL A 182 -11.72 2.70 -7.70
N LEU A 183 -11.65 2.77 -6.37
CA LEU A 183 -12.72 3.34 -5.54
C LEU A 183 -12.92 4.85 -5.79
N ALA A 184 -11.87 5.55 -6.22
CA ALA A 184 -11.89 6.97 -6.55
C ALA A 184 -12.09 7.27 -8.05
N ALA A 185 -12.36 6.23 -8.87
CA ALA A 185 -12.56 6.35 -10.29
C ALA A 185 -13.77 7.26 -10.62
N ARG A 186 -13.70 7.97 -11.75
CA ARG A 186 -14.81 8.84 -12.17
C ARG A 186 -15.94 8.03 -12.75
N ASN A 187 -15.62 6.90 -13.39
CA ASN A 187 -16.61 5.95 -13.88
C ASN A 187 -17.13 5.07 -12.72
N PRO A 188 -18.40 5.23 -12.28
CA PRO A 188 -18.96 4.46 -11.18
C PRO A 188 -19.16 2.99 -11.51
N THR A 189 -19.11 2.59 -12.79
CA THR A 189 -19.22 1.20 -13.22
C THR A 189 -17.86 0.53 -13.40
N MET A 190 -16.77 1.17 -12.97
CA MET A 190 -15.43 0.60 -13.09
C MET A 190 -15.34 -0.72 -12.31
N PRO A 191 -14.92 -1.82 -12.95
CA PRO A 191 -14.84 -3.10 -12.28
C PRO A 191 -13.72 -3.08 -11.24
N ASN A 192 -14.06 -3.38 -9.98
CA ASN A 192 -13.06 -3.58 -8.95
C ASN A 192 -12.58 -5.05 -8.94
N HIS A 193 -11.62 -5.33 -9.82
CA HIS A 193 -11.02 -6.65 -9.95
C HIS A 193 -10.34 -7.15 -8.67
N ILE A 194 -9.78 -6.24 -7.85
CA ILE A 194 -9.18 -6.57 -6.55
C ILE A 194 -10.26 -7.13 -5.63
N MET A 195 -11.38 -6.41 -5.48
CA MET A 195 -12.49 -6.87 -4.65
C MET A 195 -13.14 -8.15 -5.18
N ASN A 196 -13.16 -8.36 -6.50
CA ASN A 196 -13.66 -9.60 -7.09
C ASN A 196 -12.77 -10.80 -6.72
N ILE A 197 -11.44 -10.63 -6.76
CA ILE A 197 -10.49 -11.69 -6.35
C ILE A 197 -10.59 -11.97 -4.85
N LEU A 198 -10.74 -10.94 -4.01
CA LEU A 198 -10.89 -11.12 -2.55
C LEU A 198 -12.14 -11.92 -2.15
N ARG A 199 -13.14 -12.05 -3.04
CA ARG A 199 -14.31 -12.90 -2.82
C ARG A 199 -14.05 -14.38 -3.12
N ASP A 200 -12.99 -14.69 -3.86
CA ASP A 200 -12.58 -16.05 -4.17
C ASP A 200 -11.44 -16.47 -3.23
N SER A 201 -11.80 -17.13 -2.12
CA SER A 201 -10.81 -17.61 -1.14
C SER A 201 -9.85 -18.66 -1.71
N ALA A 202 -10.16 -19.28 -2.86
CA ALA A 202 -9.25 -20.21 -3.52
C ALA A 202 -8.20 -19.52 -4.41
N ALA A 203 -8.35 -18.21 -4.68
CA ALA A 203 -7.42 -17.49 -5.52
C ALA A 203 -6.02 -17.38 -4.84
N PRO A 204 -4.93 -17.60 -5.60
CA PRO A 204 -3.58 -17.53 -5.05
C PRO A 204 -3.29 -16.19 -4.39
N GLY A 205 -2.67 -16.22 -3.20
CA GLY A 205 -2.21 -15.00 -2.51
C GLY A 205 -3.29 -14.22 -1.75
N VAL A 206 -4.57 -14.59 -1.83
CA VAL A 206 -5.64 -13.90 -1.09
C VAL A 206 -5.49 -14.06 0.42
N HIS A 207 -5.16 -15.26 0.90
CA HIS A 207 -4.83 -15.47 2.32
C HIS A 207 -3.54 -14.73 2.74
N THR A 208 -2.51 -14.74 1.88
CA THR A 208 -1.28 -13.96 2.12
C THR A 208 -1.58 -12.48 2.25
N PHE A 209 -2.45 -11.94 1.40
CA PHE A 209 -2.89 -10.55 1.50
C PHE A 209 -3.57 -10.28 2.85
N ALA A 210 -4.54 -11.11 3.24
CA ALA A 210 -5.26 -10.97 4.50
C ALA A 210 -4.32 -11.03 5.73
N GLU A 211 -3.38 -11.98 5.76
CA GLU A 211 -2.34 -12.05 6.81
C GLU A 211 -1.50 -10.78 6.85
N THR A 212 -1.02 -10.30 5.69
CA THR A 212 -0.19 -9.10 5.60
C THR A 212 -0.93 -7.83 6.02
N LEU A 213 -2.26 -7.75 5.83
CA LEU A 213 -3.06 -6.63 6.36
C LEU A 213 -2.96 -6.52 7.88
N ILE A 214 -2.97 -7.66 8.59
CA ILE A 214 -2.88 -7.69 10.06
C ILE A 214 -1.49 -7.26 10.52
N PHE A 215 -0.45 -7.73 9.83
CA PHE A 215 0.92 -7.28 10.09
C PHE A 215 1.08 -5.76 9.85
N LEU A 216 0.53 -5.26 8.75
CA LEU A 216 0.58 -3.85 8.39
C LEU A 216 -0.14 -2.98 9.42
N ILE A 217 -1.39 -3.27 9.78
CA ILE A 217 -2.12 -2.41 10.74
C ILE A 217 -1.49 -2.42 12.14
N ASN A 218 -0.84 -3.52 12.52
CA ASN A 218 -0.10 -3.58 13.78
C ASN A 218 1.12 -2.65 13.78
N ARG A 219 1.82 -2.52 12.64
CA ARG A 219 3.09 -1.78 12.52
C ARG A 219 2.99 -0.41 11.84
N ALA A 220 1.86 -0.07 11.24
CA ALA A 220 1.70 1.16 10.50
C ALA A 220 1.67 2.36 11.46
N ASP A 221 2.55 3.33 11.21
CA ASP A 221 2.62 4.59 11.94
C ASP A 221 2.07 5.76 11.12
N ASP A 222 1.99 5.62 9.80
CA ASP A 222 1.42 6.63 8.91
C ASP A 222 -0.09 6.46 8.74
N LEU A 223 -0.82 7.57 8.87
CA LEU A 223 -2.28 7.63 8.78
C LEU A 223 -2.81 7.04 7.47
N LEU A 224 -2.13 7.31 6.35
CA LEU A 224 -2.57 6.87 5.03
C LEU A 224 -2.63 5.33 4.94
N THR A 225 -1.53 4.66 5.31
CA THR A 225 -1.47 3.20 5.31
C THR A 225 -2.51 2.63 6.27
N GLN A 226 -2.66 3.18 7.47
CA GLN A 226 -3.67 2.73 8.43
C GLN A 226 -5.08 2.79 7.83
N VAL A 227 -5.46 3.91 7.21
CA VAL A 227 -6.78 4.08 6.60
C VAL A 227 -7.00 3.11 5.44
N MET A 228 -6.01 2.93 4.56
CA MET A 228 -6.09 2.00 3.43
C MET A 228 -6.28 0.56 3.91
N VAL A 229 -5.51 0.14 4.92
CA VAL A 229 -5.63 -1.20 5.51
C VAL A 229 -6.97 -1.38 6.21
N LEU A 230 -7.42 -0.40 7.01
CA LEU A 230 -8.70 -0.47 7.70
C LEU A 230 -9.89 -0.55 6.74
N LYS A 231 -9.85 0.18 5.62
CA LYS A 231 -10.87 0.08 4.57
C LYS A 231 -10.90 -1.33 3.97
N ALA A 232 -9.74 -1.88 3.62
CA ALA A 232 -9.68 -3.24 3.08
C ALA A 232 -10.21 -4.28 4.08
N ILE A 233 -9.76 -4.22 5.34
CA ILE A 233 -10.24 -5.10 6.42
C ILE A 233 -11.76 -4.95 6.59
N TYR A 234 -12.29 -3.73 6.64
CA TYR A 234 -13.73 -3.48 6.77
C TYR A 234 -14.52 -4.16 5.66
N ILE A 235 -14.09 -4.01 4.40
CA ILE A 235 -14.81 -4.60 3.27
C ILE A 235 -14.69 -6.13 3.29
N ILE A 236 -13.51 -6.69 3.63
CA ILE A 236 -13.34 -8.14 3.75
C ILE A 236 -14.24 -8.68 4.87
N LEU A 237 -14.27 -8.07 6.06
CA LEU A 237 -15.18 -8.49 7.12
C LEU A 237 -16.65 -8.41 6.70
N ALA A 238 -17.04 -7.39 5.94
CA ALA A 238 -18.41 -7.23 5.47
C ALA A 238 -18.82 -8.23 4.37
N THR A 239 -17.88 -8.74 3.57
CA THR A 239 -18.19 -9.51 2.35
C THR A 239 -17.66 -10.94 2.33
N ASN A 240 -16.56 -11.21 3.05
CA ASN A 240 -15.87 -12.50 3.11
C ASN A 240 -15.06 -12.64 4.41
N ALA A 241 -15.72 -12.48 5.57
CA ALA A 241 -15.07 -12.64 6.88
C ALA A 241 -14.29 -13.95 7.06
N PRO A 242 -14.74 -15.12 6.53
CA PRO A 242 -14.00 -16.38 6.63
C PRO A 242 -12.62 -16.37 5.96
N LEU A 243 -12.27 -15.32 5.21
CA LEU A 243 -10.92 -15.17 4.66
C LEU A 243 -9.85 -15.05 5.75
N PHE A 244 -10.19 -14.47 6.90
CA PHE A 244 -9.30 -14.40 8.06
C PHE A 244 -9.47 -15.65 8.92
N PHE A 245 -8.35 -16.25 9.34
CA PHE A 245 -8.41 -17.32 10.34
C PHE A 245 -8.85 -16.77 11.70
N THR A 246 -9.47 -17.61 12.52
CA THR A 246 -9.96 -17.18 13.85
C THR A 246 -8.84 -16.62 14.74
N ASN A 247 -7.63 -17.17 14.65
CA ASN A 247 -6.48 -16.66 15.39
C ASN A 247 -6.08 -15.26 14.92
N ASP A 248 -6.09 -15.03 13.62
CA ASP A 248 -5.81 -13.75 13.00
C ASP A 248 -6.83 -12.69 13.41
N LEU A 249 -8.12 -13.05 13.44
CA LEU A 249 -9.18 -12.16 13.92
C LEU A 249 -9.01 -11.78 15.40
N ARG A 250 -8.53 -12.70 16.24
CA ARG A 250 -8.22 -12.39 17.65
C ARG A 250 -7.02 -11.44 17.78
N VAL A 251 -5.98 -11.64 16.97
CA VAL A 251 -4.83 -10.71 16.90
C VAL A 251 -5.30 -9.34 16.41
N LEU A 252 -6.14 -9.30 15.38
CA LEU A 252 -6.72 -8.06 14.87
C LEU A 252 -7.55 -7.34 15.94
N LEU A 253 -8.35 -8.07 16.73
CA LEU A 253 -9.13 -7.49 17.83
C LEU A 253 -8.21 -6.80 18.84
N ASP A 254 -7.11 -7.45 19.21
CA ASP A 254 -6.13 -6.91 20.14
C ASP A 254 -5.48 -5.63 19.62
N VAL A 255 -5.13 -5.62 18.32
CA VAL A 255 -4.57 -4.44 17.66
C VAL A 255 -5.60 -3.31 17.65
N VAL A 256 -6.85 -3.58 17.25
CA VAL A 256 -7.91 -2.57 17.16
C VAL A 256 -8.23 -1.98 18.53
N LEU A 257 -8.42 -2.81 19.57
CA LEU A 257 -8.69 -2.35 20.93
C LEU A 257 -7.58 -1.45 21.46
N ARG A 258 -6.32 -1.88 21.32
CA ARG A 258 -5.17 -1.08 21.75
C ARG A 258 -5.10 0.25 20.99
N ARG A 259 -5.25 0.23 19.66
CA ARG A 259 -5.17 1.44 18.83
C ARG A 259 -6.26 2.44 19.22
N VAL A 260 -7.52 2.01 19.32
CA VAL A 260 -8.66 2.88 19.68
C VAL A 260 -8.43 3.59 21.02
N LEU A 261 -7.94 2.87 22.04
CA LEU A 261 -7.71 3.42 23.38
C LEU A 261 -6.50 4.37 23.45
N THR A 262 -5.63 4.36 22.44
CA THR A 262 -4.43 5.22 22.37
C THR A 262 -4.62 6.46 21.49
N LEU A 263 -5.73 6.58 20.76
CA LEU A 263 -5.97 7.72 19.87
C LEU A 263 -6.26 9.00 20.64
N GLU A 264 -5.75 10.12 20.12
CA GLU A 264 -5.98 11.43 20.72
C GLU A 264 -7.38 11.97 20.34
N LEU A 265 -7.88 12.99 21.04
CA LEU A 265 -9.24 13.51 20.83
C LEU A 265 -9.49 13.99 19.38
N GLN A 266 -8.47 14.56 18.75
CA GLN A 266 -8.54 15.07 17.38
C GLN A 266 -8.54 13.99 16.29
N ASP A 267 -8.20 12.74 16.60
CA ASP A 267 -8.11 11.64 15.61
C ASP A 267 -9.48 11.06 15.22
N VAL A 268 -10.48 11.94 15.02
CA VAL A 268 -11.90 11.58 14.82
C VAL A 268 -12.07 10.56 13.68
N GLY A 269 -11.54 10.86 12.49
CA GLY A 269 -11.72 9.99 11.32
C GLY A 269 -11.09 8.61 11.50
N LEU A 270 -9.92 8.56 12.13
CA LEU A 270 -9.20 7.31 12.38
C LEU A 270 -9.90 6.49 13.47
N ARG A 271 -10.36 7.14 14.55
CA ARG A 271 -11.17 6.51 15.61
C ARG A 271 -12.42 5.88 15.03
N GLN A 272 -13.18 6.62 14.22
CA GLN A 272 -14.36 6.09 13.54
C GLN A 272 -14.05 4.91 12.63
N ALA A 273 -12.92 4.93 11.90
CA ALA A 273 -12.51 3.82 11.05
C ALA A 273 -12.23 2.54 11.85
N PHE A 274 -11.46 2.64 12.95
CA PHE A 274 -11.21 1.51 13.84
C PHE A 274 -12.50 0.99 14.49
N LEU A 275 -13.38 1.87 14.97
CA LEU A 275 -14.65 1.48 15.59
C LEU A 275 -15.57 0.76 14.59
N ARG A 276 -15.62 1.20 13.34
CA ARG A 276 -16.39 0.52 12.28
C ARG A 276 -15.86 -0.88 11.98
N VAL A 277 -14.54 -1.05 11.96
CA VAL A 277 -13.92 -2.39 11.86
C VAL A 277 -14.28 -3.23 13.07
N LEU A 278 -14.15 -2.68 14.29
CA LEU A 278 -14.47 -3.40 15.52
C LEU A 278 -15.91 -3.89 15.56
N ARG A 279 -16.86 -3.08 15.08
CA ARG A 279 -18.28 -3.43 15.01
C ARG A 279 -18.55 -4.66 14.15
N LEU A 280 -17.81 -4.85 13.05
CA LEU A 280 -17.92 -6.05 12.21
C LEU A 280 -17.09 -7.21 12.75
N LEU A 281 -15.95 -6.90 13.39
CA LEU A 281 -15.00 -7.88 13.90
C LEU A 281 -15.52 -8.63 15.12
N TYR A 282 -16.03 -7.93 16.14
CA TYR A 282 -16.36 -8.55 17.43
C TYR A 282 -17.33 -9.74 17.31
N PRO A 283 -18.44 -9.66 16.54
CA PRO A 283 -19.35 -10.80 16.38
C PRO A 283 -18.68 -12.07 15.84
N THR A 284 -17.59 -11.94 15.07
CA THR A 284 -16.86 -13.07 14.49
C THR A 284 -15.92 -13.78 15.47
N VAL A 285 -15.60 -13.14 16.60
CA VAL A 285 -14.66 -13.65 17.63
C VAL A 285 -15.28 -13.76 19.02
N ALA A 286 -16.53 -13.32 19.20
CA ALA A 286 -17.25 -13.43 20.45
C ALA A 286 -17.22 -14.88 20.99
N PRO A 287 -17.11 -15.09 22.31
CA PRO A 287 -17.05 -14.08 23.39
C PRO A 287 -15.63 -13.60 23.73
N TYR A 288 -14.64 -13.80 22.85
CA TYR A 288 -13.25 -13.43 23.13
C TYR A 288 -13.13 -11.94 23.47
N LYS A 289 -12.57 -11.64 24.67
CA LYS A 289 -12.37 -10.27 25.20
C LYS A 289 -13.64 -9.41 25.28
N ALA A 290 -14.81 -10.02 25.48
CA ALA A 290 -16.08 -9.29 25.63
C ALA A 290 -16.02 -8.19 26.71
N ARG A 291 -15.33 -8.45 27.83
CA ARG A 291 -15.16 -7.48 28.92
C ARG A 291 -14.36 -6.25 28.48
N GLU A 292 -13.26 -6.45 27.79
CA GLU A 292 -12.38 -5.39 27.30
C GLU A 292 -13.06 -4.56 26.21
N VAL A 293 -13.85 -5.20 25.34
CA VAL A 293 -14.68 -4.51 24.34
C VAL A 293 -15.73 -3.63 25.04
N MET A 294 -16.41 -4.15 26.07
CA MET A 294 -17.37 -3.35 26.85
C MET A 294 -16.70 -2.18 27.58
N GLN A 295 -15.54 -2.41 28.18
CA GLN A 295 -14.77 -1.36 28.86
C GLN A 295 -14.34 -0.25 27.89
N MET A 296 -13.87 -0.62 26.70
CA MET A 296 -13.53 0.34 25.65
C MET A 296 -14.76 1.14 25.21
N ALA A 297 -15.90 0.49 24.99
CA ALA A 297 -17.12 1.18 24.58
C ALA A 297 -17.58 2.18 25.66
N HIS A 298 -17.58 1.77 26.92
CA HIS A 298 -17.91 2.64 28.05
C HIS A 298 -16.93 3.82 28.19
N HIS A 299 -15.63 3.57 28.00
CA HIS A 299 -14.62 4.63 28.03
C HIS A 299 -14.89 5.72 26.99
N ILE A 300 -15.24 5.33 25.75
CA ILE A 300 -15.58 6.29 24.68
C ILE A 300 -16.86 7.06 25.01
N GLN A 301 -17.88 6.39 25.54
CA GLN A 301 -19.13 7.04 25.95
C GLN A 301 -18.90 8.09 27.03
N CYS A 302 -18.13 7.77 28.08
CA CYS A 302 -17.83 8.72 29.15
C CYS A 302 -16.98 9.91 28.67
N ALA A 303 -16.17 9.72 27.64
CA ALA A 303 -15.33 10.77 27.08
C ALA A 303 -16.08 11.70 26.09
N GLU A 304 -17.39 11.53 25.88
CA GLU A 304 -18.23 12.51 25.17
C GLU A 304 -18.12 13.91 25.80
N ALA A 305 -18.19 13.98 27.13
CA ALA A 305 -18.04 15.23 27.88
C ALA A 305 -16.64 15.87 27.72
N LEU A 306 -15.64 15.10 27.28
CA LEU A 306 -14.28 15.54 27.01
C LEU A 306 -14.07 15.96 25.55
N GLY A 307 -15.12 15.95 24.72
CA GLY A 307 -15.07 16.39 23.33
C GLY A 307 -14.81 15.27 22.31
N ILE A 308 -15.04 14.00 22.66
CA ILE A 308 -15.15 12.95 21.64
C ILE A 308 -16.34 13.23 20.72
N ASP A 309 -16.19 12.93 19.43
CA ASP A 309 -17.24 13.14 18.45
C ASP A 309 -18.48 12.25 18.68
N PRO A 310 -19.70 12.77 18.48
CA PRO A 310 -20.94 12.01 18.74
C PRO A 310 -21.09 10.72 17.92
N ASP A 311 -20.49 10.67 16.72
CA ASP A 311 -20.57 9.48 15.87
C ASP A 311 -19.75 8.32 16.44
N SER A 312 -18.56 8.59 16.99
CA SER A 312 -17.77 7.58 17.70
C SER A 312 -18.50 7.06 18.94
N VAL A 313 -19.16 7.94 19.70
CA VAL A 313 -20.00 7.54 20.85
C VAL A 313 -21.12 6.62 20.41
N ARG A 314 -21.84 6.99 19.34
CA ARG A 314 -22.91 6.18 18.78
C ARG A 314 -22.43 4.79 18.33
N ILE A 315 -21.31 4.71 17.62
CA ILE A 315 -20.75 3.41 17.18
C ILE A 315 -20.33 2.57 18.41
N ALA A 316 -19.77 3.20 19.45
CA ALA A 316 -19.41 2.51 20.69
C ALA A 316 -20.65 1.96 21.42
N CYS A 317 -21.76 2.69 21.45
CA CYS A 317 -23.04 2.19 21.96
C CYS A 317 -23.53 0.97 21.17
N ASP A 318 -23.52 1.02 19.83
CA ASP A 318 -23.90 -0.12 18.98
C ASP A 318 -23.06 -1.38 19.31
N ILE A 319 -21.75 -1.19 19.52
CA ILE A 319 -20.83 -2.28 19.88
C ILE A 319 -21.18 -2.85 21.25
N ALA A 320 -21.44 -1.99 22.26
CA ALA A 320 -21.79 -2.44 23.61
C ALA A 320 -23.09 -3.28 23.59
N SER A 321 -24.12 -2.80 22.89
CA SER A 321 -25.37 -3.56 22.72
C SER A 321 -25.13 -4.89 22.01
N SER A 322 -24.24 -4.94 21.01
CA SER A 322 -23.87 -6.21 20.36
C SER A 322 -23.21 -7.19 21.34
N VAL A 323 -22.40 -6.73 22.28
CA VAL A 323 -21.77 -7.60 23.29
C VAL A 323 -22.82 -8.19 24.22
N GLU A 324 -23.74 -7.37 24.74
CA GLU A 324 -24.82 -7.81 25.63
C GLU A 324 -25.74 -8.84 24.97
N LEU A 325 -26.07 -8.64 23.68
CA LEU A 325 -26.84 -9.60 22.89
C LEU A 325 -26.11 -10.93 22.72
N THR A 326 -24.80 -10.90 22.42
CA THR A 326 -24.00 -12.14 22.31
C THR A 326 -23.88 -12.90 23.62
N ALA A 327 -23.81 -12.20 24.76
CA ALA A 327 -23.73 -12.81 26.09
C ALA A 327 -25.07 -13.44 26.54
N SER A 328 -26.19 -12.90 26.06
CA SER A 328 -27.52 -13.43 26.39
C SER A 328 -27.89 -14.68 25.57
N ALA A 329 -27.18 -14.93 24.46
CA ALA A 329 -27.43 -16.05 23.56
C ALA A 329 -26.54 -17.29 23.84
N SER A 330 -25.54 -17.16 24.73
CA SER A 330 -24.62 -18.22 25.16
C SER A 330 -24.99 -18.80 26.51
#